data_AF-A0A7Y3PHU5-F1
#
_entry.id   AF-A0A7Y3PHU5-F1
#
_cell.length_a   1.000
_cell.length_b   1.000
_cell.length_c   1.000
_cell.angle_alpha   90.00
_cell.angle_beta   90.00
_cell.angle_gamma   90.00
#
_symmetry.space_group_name_H-M   'P 1'
#
loop_
_entity.id
_entity.type
_entity.pdbx_description
1 polymer ?
#
loop_
_entity_poly.entity_id
_entity_poly.type
_entity_poly.pdbx_seq_one_letter_code
_entity_poly.pdbx_strand_id
1 'polypeptide(L)'
;MQKIKSSNKDGNRDAIVTAKMKVAAVAYEKDRYGDATKILNEILKINSENLDAIELLGLCHYRQGNWAQAIDVLEEFTKKSGSLNQLPVVADCFRGLGYINQVRRIYKRLASSRASKEVIAEGRIIMASALGDQERYPQAIEIFNKVPKNSKSPTESLLRQWYVLADLYEKSGDIPRARDLFAKIANYDPELADVAERAVALS
;
A
#
# COMPACT_ATOMS: atom_id res chain seq x y z
N MET A 1 19.73 6.24 -48.65
CA MET A 1 20.05 5.28 -47.56
C MET A 1 20.10 6.00 -46.21
N GLN A 2 19.00 6.10 -45.47
CA GLN A 2 19.01 6.73 -44.13
C GLN A 2 17.86 6.29 -43.21
N LYS A 3 17.53 4.99 -43.17
CA LYS A 3 16.49 4.44 -42.26
C LYS A 3 16.93 3.31 -41.32
N ILE A 4 18.21 2.93 -41.32
CA ILE A 4 18.68 1.74 -40.57
C ILE A 4 19.34 2.10 -39.20
N LYS A 5 19.69 3.37 -38.95
CA LYS A 5 20.40 3.78 -37.71
C LYS A 5 19.50 4.06 -36.49
N SER A 6 18.19 4.30 -36.63
CA SER A 6 17.32 4.59 -35.47
C SER A 6 16.90 3.32 -34.74
N SER A 7 16.50 2.27 -35.47
CA SER A 7 16.05 1.00 -34.90
C SER A 7 17.08 0.31 -33.98
N ASN A 8 18.38 0.42 -34.29
CA ASN A 8 19.44 -0.18 -33.45
C ASN A 8 19.77 0.65 -32.19
N LYS A 9 19.55 1.97 -32.23
CA LYS A 9 19.74 2.84 -31.06
C LYS A 9 18.62 2.69 -30.04
N ASP A 10 17.39 2.52 -30.53
CA ASP A 10 16.22 2.36 -29.66
C ASP A 10 16.24 0.97 -28.99
N GLY A 11 16.60 -0.10 -29.72
CA GLY A 11 16.80 -1.43 -29.11
C GLY A 11 17.91 -1.49 -28.05
N ASN A 12 18.99 -0.73 -28.21
CA ASN A 12 20.05 -0.65 -27.20
C ASN A 12 19.60 0.11 -25.94
N ARG A 13 18.78 1.16 -26.10
CA ARG A 13 18.21 1.91 -24.96
C ARG A 13 17.24 1.05 -24.15
N ASP A 14 16.39 0.29 -24.81
CA ASP A 14 15.45 -0.61 -24.15
C ASP A 14 16.18 -1.69 -23.34
N ALA A 15 17.22 -2.29 -23.90
CA ALA A 15 18.06 -3.26 -23.18
C ALA A 15 18.72 -2.65 -21.93
N ILE A 16 19.23 -1.41 -22.03
CA ILE A 16 19.81 -0.69 -20.89
C ILE A 16 18.74 -0.43 -19.82
N VAL A 17 17.55 0.03 -20.21
CA VAL A 17 16.43 0.27 -19.28
C VAL A 17 16.03 -1.03 -18.59
N THR A 18 15.85 -2.13 -19.32
CA THR A 18 15.52 -3.45 -18.74
C THR A 18 16.57 -3.91 -17.74
N ALA A 19 17.86 -3.78 -18.07
CA ALA A 19 18.94 -4.16 -17.16
C ALA A 19 18.93 -3.30 -15.89
N LYS A 20 18.80 -1.98 -16.02
CA LYS A 20 18.72 -1.05 -14.88
C LYS A 20 17.47 -1.30 -14.02
N MET A 21 16.32 -1.60 -14.63
CA MET A 21 15.10 -1.94 -13.90
C MET A 21 15.31 -3.13 -12.97
N LYS A 22 16.00 -4.19 -13.44
CA LYS A 22 16.32 -5.35 -12.60
C LYS A 22 17.20 -4.98 -11.42
N VAL A 23 18.22 -4.13 -11.64
CA VAL A 23 19.10 -3.67 -10.55
C VAL A 23 18.33 -2.81 -9.54
N ALA A 24 17.44 -1.93 -10.00
CA ALA A 24 16.58 -1.14 -9.13
C ALA A 24 15.64 -2.01 -8.29
N ALA A 25 15.00 -3.02 -8.90
CA ALA A 25 14.14 -3.96 -8.20
C ALA A 25 14.89 -4.74 -7.10
N VAL A 26 16.08 -5.27 -7.42
CA VAL A 26 16.93 -5.94 -6.42
C VAL A 26 17.38 -4.99 -5.30
N ALA A 27 17.66 -3.73 -5.62
CA ALA A 27 17.98 -2.73 -4.59
C ALA A 27 16.78 -2.48 -3.67
N TYR A 28 15.57 -2.36 -4.22
CA TYR A 28 14.33 -2.20 -3.46
C TYR A 28 14.04 -3.40 -2.55
N GLU A 29 14.17 -4.63 -3.05
CA GLU A 29 13.99 -5.87 -2.28
C GLU A 29 14.99 -6.03 -1.12
N LYS A 30 16.15 -5.37 -1.21
CA LYS A 30 17.18 -5.35 -0.17
C LYS A 30 17.09 -4.10 0.72
N ASP A 31 15.96 -3.41 0.70
CA ASP A 31 15.69 -2.17 1.45
C ASP A 31 16.68 -1.02 1.17
N ARG A 32 17.42 -1.10 0.05
CA ARG A 32 18.33 -0.05 -0.42
C ARG A 32 17.58 0.95 -1.28
N TYR A 33 16.55 1.57 -0.71
CA TYR A 33 15.66 2.47 -1.46
C TYR A 33 16.39 3.68 -2.06
N GLY A 34 17.41 4.21 -1.38
CA GLY A 34 18.22 5.32 -1.90
C GLY A 34 18.99 4.96 -3.18
N ASP A 35 19.50 3.73 -3.26
CA ASP A 35 20.18 3.23 -4.45
C ASP A 35 19.17 2.97 -5.58
N ALA A 36 18.02 2.37 -5.26
CA ALA A 36 16.93 2.16 -6.20
C ALA A 36 16.45 3.50 -6.81
N THR A 37 16.19 4.51 -5.98
CA THR A 37 15.80 5.87 -6.43
C THR A 37 16.81 6.48 -7.40
N LYS A 38 18.13 6.34 -7.17
CA LYS A 38 19.15 6.86 -8.09
C LYS A 38 19.04 6.20 -9.47
N ILE A 39 18.94 4.86 -9.49
CA ILE A 39 18.84 4.08 -10.72
C ILE A 39 17.54 4.41 -11.47
N LEU A 40 16.42 4.50 -10.76
CA LEU A 40 15.11 4.82 -11.35
C LEU A 40 15.10 6.21 -11.98
N ASN A 41 15.70 7.20 -11.33
CA ASN A 41 15.85 8.53 -11.92
C ASN A 41 16.70 8.52 -13.21
N GLU A 42 17.73 7.66 -13.30
CA GLU A 42 18.48 7.49 -14.55
C GLU A 42 17.63 6.85 -15.65
N ILE A 43 16.76 5.89 -15.30
CA ILE A 43 15.82 5.29 -16.24
C ILE A 43 14.84 6.34 -16.76
N LEU A 44 14.26 7.15 -15.87
CA LEU A 44 13.29 8.19 -16.24
C LEU A 44 13.90 9.34 -17.04
N LYS A 45 15.22 9.58 -16.94
CA LYS A 45 15.94 10.49 -17.86
C LYS A 45 16.05 9.93 -19.27
N ILE A 46 16.09 8.60 -19.44
CA ILE A 46 16.15 7.94 -20.75
C ILE A 46 14.75 7.79 -21.34
N ASN A 47 13.79 7.37 -20.51
CA ASN A 47 12.39 7.20 -20.86
C ASN A 47 11.50 7.66 -19.70
N SER A 48 10.99 8.88 -19.78
CA SER A 48 10.13 9.49 -18.76
C SER A 48 8.75 8.84 -18.64
N GLU A 49 8.36 8.02 -19.61
CA GLU A 49 7.05 7.36 -19.67
C GLU A 49 7.11 5.89 -19.20
N ASN A 50 8.25 5.43 -18.69
CA ASN A 50 8.38 4.07 -18.17
C ASN A 50 7.56 3.89 -16.88
N LEU A 51 6.37 3.29 -17.00
CA LEU A 51 5.43 3.13 -15.89
C LEU A 51 6.00 2.32 -14.72
N ASP A 52 6.75 1.25 -14.99
CA ASP A 52 7.36 0.41 -13.95
C ASP A 52 8.37 1.22 -13.12
N ALA A 53 9.15 2.08 -13.78
CA ALA A 53 10.11 2.95 -13.11
C ALA A 53 9.41 4.04 -12.27
N ILE A 54 8.32 4.62 -12.77
CA ILE A 54 7.50 5.59 -12.02
C ILE A 54 6.90 4.91 -10.78
N GLU A 55 6.27 3.75 -10.95
CA GLU A 55 5.67 3.00 -9.85
C GLU A 55 6.70 2.67 -8.76
N LEU A 56 7.82 2.05 -9.15
CA LEU A 56 8.85 1.64 -8.19
C LEU A 56 9.51 2.86 -7.52
N LEU A 57 9.63 4.01 -8.21
CA LEU A 57 10.15 5.23 -7.62
C LEU A 57 9.21 5.77 -6.53
N GLY A 58 7.91 5.80 -6.80
CA GLY A 58 6.90 6.20 -5.82
C GLY A 58 6.91 5.29 -4.58
N LEU A 59 7.04 3.98 -4.80
CA LEU A 59 7.20 3.00 -3.70
C LEU A 59 8.50 3.21 -2.92
N CYS A 60 9.62 3.53 -3.57
CA CYS A 60 10.87 3.89 -2.86
C CYS A 60 10.66 5.11 -1.96
N HIS A 61 10.02 6.16 -2.46
CA HIS A 61 9.72 7.35 -1.65
C HIS A 61 8.82 7.01 -0.47
N TYR A 62 7.79 6.19 -0.67
CA TYR A 62 6.92 5.71 0.40
C TYR A 62 7.73 4.97 1.49
N ARG A 63 8.59 4.02 1.10
CA ARG A 63 9.40 3.25 2.06
C ARG A 63 10.43 4.10 2.81
N GLN A 64 10.82 5.25 2.27
CA GLN A 64 11.69 6.22 2.92
C GLN A 64 10.95 7.23 3.81
N GLY A 65 9.62 7.19 3.87
CA GLY A 65 8.82 8.19 4.58
C GLY A 65 8.73 9.54 3.85
N ASN A 66 9.14 9.60 2.58
CA ASN A 66 9.05 10.79 1.74
C ASN A 66 7.63 10.94 1.19
N TRP A 67 6.66 11.18 2.08
CA TRP A 67 5.22 11.10 1.78
C TRP A 67 4.78 11.99 0.63
N ALA A 68 5.24 13.24 0.58
CA ALA A 68 4.88 14.20 -0.45
C ALA A 68 5.35 13.72 -1.84
N GLN A 69 6.63 13.34 -1.96
CA GLN A 69 7.17 12.82 -3.22
C GLN A 69 6.50 11.50 -3.64
N ALA A 70 6.17 10.63 -2.68
CA ALA A 70 5.44 9.39 -2.96
C ALA A 70 4.04 9.67 -3.54
N ILE A 71 3.31 10.64 -2.98
CA ILE A 71 2.00 11.07 -3.49
C ILE A 71 2.14 11.57 -4.93
N ASP A 72 3.05 12.51 -5.19
CA ASP A 72 3.20 13.12 -6.51
C ASP A 72 3.48 12.05 -7.59
N VAL A 73 4.43 11.16 -7.33
CA VAL A 73 4.85 10.11 -8.27
C VAL A 73 3.76 9.05 -8.46
N LEU A 74 3.09 8.60 -7.40
CA LEU A 74 2.07 7.54 -7.50
C LEU A 74 0.73 8.05 -8.05
N GLU A 75 0.37 9.32 -7.82
CA GLU A 75 -0.77 9.94 -8.51
C GLU A 75 -0.49 10.09 -10.01
N GLU A 76 0.74 10.43 -10.40
CA GLU A 76 1.16 10.42 -11.81
C GLU A 76 1.08 9.02 -12.42
N PHE A 77 1.57 7.99 -11.72
CA PHE A 77 1.44 6.59 -12.14
C PHE A 77 -0.04 6.22 -12.38
N THR A 78 -0.93 6.52 -11.43
CA THR A 78 -2.37 6.24 -11.59
C THR A 78 -2.98 7.02 -12.77
N LYS A 79 -2.57 8.27 -12.99
CA LYS A 79 -3.06 9.08 -14.11
C LYS A 79 -2.64 8.50 -15.45
N LYS A 80 -1.39 8.04 -15.59
CA LYS A 80 -0.85 7.50 -16.85
C LYS A 80 -1.32 6.07 -17.14
N SER A 81 -1.31 5.20 -16.13
CA SER A 81 -1.65 3.78 -16.28
C SER A 81 -3.16 3.50 -16.21
N GLY A 82 -3.93 4.39 -15.58
CA GLY A 82 -5.32 4.10 -15.17
C GLY A 82 -5.44 3.10 -14.02
N SER A 83 -4.32 2.57 -13.51
CA SER A 83 -4.29 1.60 -12.43
C SER A 83 -4.63 2.25 -11.09
N LEU A 84 -5.46 1.57 -10.31
CA LEU A 84 -5.84 1.99 -8.95
C LEU A 84 -5.03 1.29 -7.87
N ASN A 85 -4.10 0.39 -8.24
CA ASN A 85 -3.39 -0.48 -7.32
C ASN A 85 -2.54 0.29 -6.29
N GLN A 86 -2.04 1.48 -6.66
CA GLN A 86 -1.19 2.30 -5.78
C GLN A 86 -1.96 3.37 -5.01
N LEU A 87 -3.28 3.50 -5.21
CA LEU A 87 -4.09 4.46 -4.45
C LEU A 87 -4.11 4.17 -2.94
N PRO A 88 -4.08 2.92 -2.44
CA PRO A 88 -3.88 2.66 -1.02
C PRO A 88 -2.56 3.26 -0.51
N VAL A 89 -1.44 3.09 -1.21
CA VAL A 89 -0.15 3.69 -0.80
C VAL A 89 -0.25 5.21 -0.73
N VAL A 90 -0.88 5.84 -1.73
CA VAL A 90 -1.15 7.29 -1.72
C VAL A 90 -2.03 7.69 -0.52
N ALA A 91 -3.07 6.91 -0.21
CA ALA A 91 -3.91 7.17 0.95
C ALA A 91 -3.14 7.04 2.27
N ASP A 92 -2.23 6.08 2.40
CA ASP A 92 -1.42 5.93 3.61
C ASP A 92 -0.39 7.05 3.75
N CYS A 93 0.16 7.57 2.64
CA CYS A 93 0.95 8.80 2.66
C CYS A 93 0.13 9.99 3.18
N PHE A 94 -1.11 10.15 2.70
CA PHE A 94 -2.01 11.20 3.20
C PHE A 94 -2.33 11.02 4.69
N ARG A 95 -2.50 9.79 5.16
CA ARG A 95 -2.65 9.47 6.59
C ARG A 95 -1.41 9.88 7.37
N GLY A 96 -0.21 9.52 6.91
CA GLY A 96 1.07 9.93 7.53
C GLY A 96 1.26 11.44 7.64
N LEU A 97 0.63 12.21 6.75
CA LEU A 97 0.59 13.68 6.79
C LEU A 97 -0.60 14.26 7.59
N GLY A 98 -1.47 13.43 8.15
CA GLY A 98 -2.68 13.86 8.88
C GLY A 98 -3.83 14.36 7.99
N TYR A 99 -3.75 14.16 6.67
CA TYR A 99 -4.69 14.66 5.68
C TYR A 99 -5.91 13.72 5.49
N ILE A 100 -6.71 13.57 6.55
CA ILE A 100 -7.84 12.63 6.61
C ILE A 100 -8.89 12.82 5.50
N ASN A 101 -9.08 14.05 5.01
CA ASN A 101 -10.07 14.32 3.96
C ASN A 101 -9.67 13.69 2.62
N GLN A 102 -8.36 13.67 2.33
CA GLN A 102 -7.76 13.09 1.14
C GLN A 102 -7.80 11.55 1.24
N VAL A 103 -7.51 10.99 2.41
CA VAL A 103 -7.71 9.56 2.70
C VAL A 103 -9.16 9.15 2.39
N ARG A 104 -10.13 9.91 2.92
CA ARG A 104 -11.56 9.65 2.71
C ARG A 104 -11.97 9.75 1.25
N ARG A 105 -11.43 10.74 0.51
CA ARG A 105 -11.67 10.89 -0.93
C ARG A 105 -11.19 9.67 -1.70
N ILE A 106 -9.99 9.17 -1.41
CA ILE A 106 -9.44 7.97 -2.06
C ILE A 106 -10.27 6.74 -1.70
N TYR A 107 -10.59 6.55 -0.41
CA TYR A 107 -11.43 5.42 0.02
C TYR A 107 -12.78 5.39 -0.71
N LYS A 108 -13.47 6.53 -0.82
CA LYS A 108 -14.72 6.65 -1.58
C LYS A 108 -14.51 6.33 -3.07
N ARG A 109 -13.44 6.84 -3.67
CA ARG A 109 -13.09 6.55 -5.07
C ARG A 109 -12.90 5.05 -5.28
N LEU A 110 -12.15 4.38 -4.42
CA LEU A 110 -11.93 2.93 -4.49
C LEU A 110 -13.25 2.16 -4.37
N ALA A 111 -14.09 2.50 -3.39
CA ALA A 111 -15.37 1.83 -3.14
C ALA A 111 -16.40 1.98 -4.28
N SER A 112 -16.29 3.02 -5.09
CA SER A 112 -17.16 3.26 -6.26
C SER A 112 -16.50 2.94 -7.61
N SER A 113 -15.34 2.27 -7.60
CA SER A 113 -14.57 1.95 -8.80
C SER A 113 -14.61 0.46 -9.17
N ARG A 114 -13.85 0.09 -10.20
CA ARG A 114 -13.59 -1.32 -10.60
C ARG A 114 -12.31 -1.88 -9.96
N ALA A 115 -11.83 -1.29 -8.86
CA ALA A 115 -10.68 -1.82 -8.12
C ALA A 115 -10.94 -3.25 -7.63
N SER A 116 -9.88 -4.03 -7.46
CA SER A 116 -9.98 -5.39 -6.91
C SER A 116 -10.45 -5.36 -5.46
N LYS A 117 -10.93 -6.52 -4.96
CA LYS A 117 -11.37 -6.64 -3.56
C LYS A 117 -10.23 -6.37 -2.59
N GLU A 118 -9.02 -6.77 -2.97
CA GLU A 118 -7.78 -6.58 -2.22
C GLU A 118 -7.47 -5.08 -2.11
N VAL A 119 -7.47 -4.34 -3.22
CA VAL A 119 -7.22 -2.88 -3.22
C VAL A 119 -8.28 -2.14 -2.39
N ILE A 120 -9.56 -2.54 -2.50
CA ILE A 120 -10.64 -1.97 -1.70
C ILE A 120 -10.45 -2.28 -0.20
N ALA A 121 -9.96 -3.48 0.14
CA ALA A 121 -9.66 -3.86 1.52
C ALA A 121 -8.50 -3.06 2.10
N GLU A 122 -7.43 -2.81 1.35
CA GLU A 122 -6.34 -1.93 1.80
C GLU A 122 -6.83 -0.50 2.01
N GLY A 123 -7.63 0.04 1.08
CA GLY A 123 -8.25 1.36 1.27
C GLY A 123 -9.13 1.44 2.52
N ARG A 124 -9.81 0.33 2.88
CA ARG A 124 -10.62 0.22 4.10
C ARG A 124 -9.75 0.26 5.35
N ILE A 125 -8.66 -0.52 5.37
CA ILE A 125 -7.67 -0.55 6.45
C ILE A 125 -7.13 0.86 6.72
N ILE A 126 -6.70 1.56 5.68
CA ILE A 126 -6.09 2.89 5.82
C ILE A 126 -7.12 3.92 6.30
N MET A 127 -8.35 3.90 5.77
CA MET A 127 -9.41 4.80 6.22
C MET A 127 -9.75 4.59 7.70
N ALA A 128 -9.86 3.33 8.14
CA ALA A 128 -10.13 3.01 9.54
C ALA A 128 -8.96 3.41 10.45
N SER A 129 -7.71 3.13 10.02
CA SER A 129 -6.51 3.50 10.75
C SER A 129 -6.39 5.03 10.90
N ALA A 130 -6.66 5.79 9.83
CA ALA A 130 -6.64 7.25 9.87
C ALA A 130 -7.71 7.85 10.78
N LEU A 131 -8.85 7.18 10.98
CA LEU A 131 -9.85 7.55 12.00
C LEU A 131 -9.36 7.18 13.40
N GLY A 132 -8.73 6.02 13.56
CA GLY A 132 -8.12 5.58 14.81
C GLY A 132 -7.00 6.51 15.30
N ASP A 133 -6.17 7.02 14.38
CA ASP A 133 -5.12 8.01 14.69
C ASP A 133 -5.72 9.34 15.22
N GLN A 134 -6.99 9.62 14.93
CA GLN A 134 -7.75 10.77 15.46
C GLN A 134 -8.61 10.40 16.68
N GLU A 135 -8.43 9.20 17.24
CA GLU A 135 -9.23 8.65 18.35
C GLU A 135 -10.74 8.58 18.06
N ARG A 136 -11.12 8.58 16.77
CA ARG A 136 -12.51 8.48 16.31
C ARG A 136 -12.94 7.02 16.21
N TYR A 137 -12.73 6.26 17.28
CA TYR A 137 -12.88 4.81 17.29
C TYR A 137 -14.26 4.31 16.85
N PRO A 138 -15.41 4.89 17.25
CA PRO A 138 -16.70 4.42 16.78
C PRO A 138 -16.83 4.42 15.26
N GLN A 139 -16.36 5.50 14.62
CA GLN A 139 -16.40 5.63 13.16
C GLN A 139 -15.36 4.74 12.49
N ALA A 140 -14.19 4.54 13.10
CA ALA A 140 -13.18 3.62 12.62
C ALA A 140 -13.69 2.16 12.61
N ILE A 141 -14.40 1.74 13.66
CA ILE A 141 -14.99 0.42 13.79
C ILE A 141 -16.12 0.22 12.76
N GLU A 142 -16.95 1.25 12.53
CA GLU A 142 -18.05 1.21 11.54
C GLU A 142 -17.57 0.93 10.11
N ILE A 143 -16.34 1.33 9.76
CA ILE A 143 -15.73 1.02 8.45
C ILE A 143 -15.71 -0.49 8.17
N PHE A 144 -15.65 -1.33 9.21
CA PHE A 144 -15.61 -2.78 9.13
C PHE A 144 -16.98 -3.46 9.18
N ASN A 145 -18.10 -2.73 9.25
CA ASN A 145 -19.45 -3.33 9.36
C ASN A 145 -19.81 -4.30 8.22
N LYS A 146 -19.24 -4.09 7.03
CA LYS A 146 -19.44 -4.96 5.85
C LYS A 146 -18.40 -6.07 5.71
N VAL A 147 -17.40 -6.11 6.58
CA VAL A 147 -16.35 -7.13 6.54
C VAL A 147 -16.90 -8.43 7.16
N PRO A 148 -16.70 -9.59 6.52
CA PRO A 148 -17.16 -10.87 7.06
C PRO A 148 -16.62 -11.09 8.47
N LYS A 149 -17.52 -11.35 9.42
CA LYS A 149 -17.12 -11.65 10.82
C LYS A 149 -16.53 -13.04 10.96
N ASN A 150 -16.91 -13.97 10.09
CA ASN A 150 -16.48 -15.37 10.10
C ASN A 150 -16.14 -15.83 8.68
N SER A 151 -15.11 -16.66 8.55
CA SER A 151 -14.73 -17.35 7.32
C SER A 151 -14.10 -18.69 7.67
N LYS A 152 -14.38 -19.74 6.89
CA LYS A 152 -13.72 -21.05 7.06
C LYS A 152 -12.27 -21.04 6.57
N SER A 153 -11.98 -20.20 5.59
CA SER A 153 -10.64 -20.00 5.02
C SER A 153 -10.49 -18.50 4.76
N PRO A 154 -10.13 -17.71 5.80
CA PRO A 154 -9.93 -16.28 5.65
C PRO A 154 -8.72 -16.01 4.75
N THR A 155 -8.85 -15.05 3.85
CA THR A 155 -7.70 -14.58 3.07
C THR A 155 -6.78 -13.74 3.95
N GLU A 156 -5.51 -13.60 3.56
CA GLU A 156 -4.54 -12.71 4.23
C GLU A 156 -5.09 -11.29 4.41
N SER A 157 -5.73 -10.73 3.39
CA SER A 157 -6.37 -9.41 3.45
C SER A 157 -7.55 -9.35 4.43
N LEU A 158 -8.29 -10.46 4.62
CA LEU A 158 -9.33 -10.53 5.65
C LEU A 158 -8.72 -10.56 7.05
N LEU A 159 -7.64 -11.33 7.25
CA LEU A 159 -6.91 -11.36 8.51
C LEU A 159 -6.35 -9.99 8.89
N ARG A 160 -5.74 -9.26 7.94
CA ARG A 160 -5.30 -7.87 8.16
C ARG A 160 -6.43 -6.93 8.56
N GLN A 161 -7.60 -7.06 7.94
CA GLN A 161 -8.77 -6.24 8.34
C GLN A 161 -9.27 -6.57 9.74
N TRP A 162 -9.27 -7.85 10.12
CA TRP A 162 -9.59 -8.26 11.48
C TRP A 162 -8.56 -7.74 12.48
N TYR A 163 -7.28 -7.75 12.13
CA TYR A 163 -6.22 -7.23 12.98
C TYR A 163 -6.44 -5.74 13.29
N VAL A 164 -6.70 -4.92 12.26
CA VAL A 164 -6.97 -3.48 12.45
C VAL A 164 -8.24 -3.26 13.27
N LEU A 165 -9.28 -4.08 13.08
CA LEU A 165 -10.47 -4.03 13.90
C LEU A 165 -10.19 -4.41 15.37
N ALA A 166 -9.31 -5.38 15.62
CA ALA A 166 -8.91 -5.79 16.97
C ALA A 166 -8.13 -4.68 17.69
N ASP A 167 -7.16 -4.06 17.01
CA ASP A 167 -6.41 -2.89 17.50
C ASP A 167 -7.35 -1.71 17.83
N LEU A 168 -8.36 -1.47 16.98
CA LEU A 168 -9.37 -0.44 17.25
C LEU A 168 -10.24 -0.77 18.47
N TYR A 169 -10.62 -2.04 18.66
CA TYR A 169 -11.33 -2.45 19.87
C TYR A 169 -10.47 -2.22 21.10
N GLU A 170 -9.21 -2.64 21.06
CA GLU A 170 -8.27 -2.45 22.17
C GLU A 170 -8.11 -0.97 22.53
N LYS A 171 -7.84 -0.12 21.54
CA LYS A 171 -7.70 1.34 21.73
C LYS A 171 -8.97 2.02 22.23
N SER A 172 -10.14 1.50 21.87
CA SER A 172 -11.43 1.99 22.38
C SER A 172 -11.78 1.49 23.79
N GLY A 173 -10.97 0.60 24.37
CA GLY A 173 -11.21 -0.03 25.67
C GLY A 173 -12.14 -1.25 25.63
N ASP A 174 -12.53 -1.73 24.45
CA ASP A 174 -13.29 -2.97 24.30
C ASP A 174 -12.37 -4.19 24.27
N ILE A 175 -11.72 -4.40 25.43
CA ILE A 175 -10.75 -5.47 25.64
C ILE A 175 -11.34 -6.86 25.33
N PRO A 176 -12.59 -7.21 25.69
CA PRO A 176 -13.16 -8.50 25.35
C PRO A 176 -13.20 -8.78 23.84
N ARG A 177 -13.70 -7.82 23.03
CA ARG A 177 -13.74 -8.00 21.57
C ARG A 177 -12.36 -7.99 20.94
N ALA A 178 -11.43 -7.19 21.46
CA ALA A 178 -10.04 -7.19 21.01
C ALA A 178 -9.39 -8.56 21.21
N ARG A 179 -9.44 -9.09 22.44
CA ARG A 179 -8.88 -10.40 22.81
C ARG A 179 -9.44 -11.50 21.92
N ASP A 180 -10.76 -11.58 21.80
CA ASP A 180 -11.42 -12.65 21.03
C ASP A 180 -10.98 -12.61 19.55
N LEU A 181 -10.78 -11.41 19.00
CA LEU A 181 -10.37 -11.25 17.61
C LEU A 181 -8.88 -11.51 17.39
N PHE A 182 -7.99 -11.06 18.29
CA PHE A 182 -6.57 -11.41 18.25
C PHE A 182 -6.35 -12.91 18.39
N ALA A 183 -7.00 -13.57 19.36
CA ALA A 183 -6.92 -15.02 19.51
C ALA A 183 -7.43 -15.76 18.26
N LYS A 184 -8.51 -15.27 17.64
CA LYS A 184 -9.01 -15.82 16.38
C LYS A 184 -7.99 -15.71 15.26
N ILE A 185 -7.36 -14.55 15.08
CA ILE A 185 -6.36 -14.33 14.04
C ILE A 185 -5.16 -15.25 14.29
N ALA A 186 -4.65 -15.32 15.52
CA ALA A 186 -3.51 -16.17 15.89
C ALA A 186 -3.76 -17.66 15.62
N ASN A 187 -5.02 -18.12 15.71
CA ASN A 187 -5.39 -19.50 15.34
C ASN A 187 -5.31 -19.77 13.82
N TYR A 188 -5.44 -18.74 12.98
CA TYR A 188 -5.28 -18.87 11.52
C TYR A 188 -3.86 -18.61 11.06
N ASP A 189 -3.23 -17.58 11.62
CA ASP A 189 -1.89 -17.13 11.28
C ASP A 189 -1.23 -16.49 12.52
N PRO A 190 -0.43 -17.27 13.28
CA PRO A 190 0.25 -16.77 14.47
C PRO A 190 1.43 -15.83 14.14
N GLU A 191 1.92 -15.82 12.90
CA GLU A 191 3.03 -14.97 12.46
C GLU A 191 2.56 -13.61 11.92
N LEU A 192 1.24 -13.38 11.84
CA LEU A 192 0.69 -12.10 11.40
C LEU A 192 0.96 -11.00 12.43
N ALA A 193 1.92 -10.12 12.12
CA ALA A 193 2.28 -8.96 12.94
C ALA A 193 2.63 -9.37 14.39
N ASP A 194 2.05 -8.72 15.41
CA ASP A 194 2.24 -9.03 16.83
C ASP A 194 1.06 -9.83 17.43
N VAL A 195 0.24 -10.49 16.59
CA VAL A 195 -1.05 -11.06 17.03
C VAL A 195 -0.90 -12.11 18.14
N ALA A 196 0.14 -12.93 18.09
CA ALA A 196 0.40 -13.94 19.13
C ALA A 196 0.71 -13.28 20.49
N GLU A 197 1.48 -12.20 20.48
CA GLU A 197 1.83 -11.44 21.69
C GLU A 197 0.58 -10.74 22.25
N ARG A 198 -0.21 -10.09 21.40
CA ARG A 198 -1.48 -9.43 21.76
C ARG A 198 -2.50 -10.41 22.33
N ALA A 199 -2.62 -11.59 21.74
CA ALA A 199 -3.55 -12.61 22.20
C ALA A 199 -3.22 -13.07 23.63
N VAL A 200 -1.93 -13.24 23.95
CA VAL A 200 -1.47 -13.60 25.30
C VAL A 200 -1.65 -12.43 26.27
N ALA A 201 -1.28 -11.21 25.87
CA ALA A 201 -1.33 -10.03 26.74
C ALA A 201 -2.75 -9.65 27.19
N LEU A 202 -3.77 -9.99 26.39
CA LEU A 202 -5.17 -9.65 26.66
C LEU A 202 -5.99 -10.84 27.21
N SER A 203 -5.36 -12.00 27.44
CA SER A 203 -6.00 -13.20 28.00
C SER A 203 -6.18 -13.10 29.51
#